data_AF-A0A256FQX7-F1
#
_entry.id   AF-A0A256FQX7-F1
#
_cell.length_a   1.000
_cell.length_b   1.000
_cell.length_c   1.000
_cell.angle_alpha   90.00
_cell.angle_beta   90.00
_cell.angle_gamma   90.00
#
_symmetry.space_group_name_H-M   'P 1'
#
loop_
_entity.id
_entity.type
_entity.pdbx_description
1 polymer ?
#
loop_
_entity_poly.entity_id
_entity_poly.type
_entity_poly.pdbx_seq_one_letter_code
_entity_poly.pdbx_strand_id
1 'polypeptide(L)'
;MVSQHIYTENSIVIEMRKMTEKLEYTNIFESITEDASLAADLQFRSDLLMTLIDLFDDKGWKQTQIAEALDIPQPRVSELLRGKINLFSSDRLIGYLAKLGYRLRPLMTADHKVICEVEMEAA
;
A
#
# COMPACT_ATOMS: atom_id res chain seq x y z
N MET A 1 19.06 7.35 -67.46
CA MET A 1 17.75 6.72 -67.75
C MET A 1 17.46 5.75 -66.62
N VAL A 2 16.35 5.99 -65.91
CA VAL A 2 15.55 5.14 -64.98
C VAL A 2 15.94 3.66 -64.83
N SER A 3 15.80 2.97 -63.69
CA SER A 3 14.88 3.16 -62.55
C SER A 3 15.29 2.28 -61.35
N GLN A 4 14.72 2.64 -60.20
CA GLN A 4 14.77 2.01 -58.87
C GLN A 4 14.44 0.50 -58.84
N HIS A 5 14.85 -0.20 -57.78
CA HIS A 5 13.93 -0.84 -56.81
C HIS A 5 14.69 -1.14 -55.50
N ILE A 6 14.06 -0.79 -54.38
CA ILE A 6 14.54 -0.76 -53.00
C ILE A 6 13.77 -1.84 -52.25
N TYR A 7 14.43 -2.74 -51.49
CA TYR A 7 13.83 -3.38 -50.32
C TYR A 7 14.91 -3.68 -49.25
N THR A 8 14.80 -2.88 -48.19
CA THR A 8 15.37 -2.88 -46.83
C THR A 8 14.94 -4.13 -46.03
N GLU A 9 15.45 -4.52 -44.86
CA GLU A 9 16.50 -4.07 -43.94
C GLU A 9 16.74 -5.21 -42.93
N ASN A 10 17.99 -5.37 -42.50
CA ASN A 10 18.36 -5.79 -41.15
C ASN A 10 17.91 -7.18 -40.65
N SER A 11 18.63 -8.20 -41.10
CA SER A 11 18.89 -9.38 -40.27
C SER A 11 19.52 -8.97 -38.94
N ILE A 12 19.10 -9.64 -37.86
CA ILE A 12 19.69 -9.67 -36.51
C ILE A 12 19.32 -8.49 -35.60
N VAL A 13 18.23 -8.64 -34.84
CA VAL A 13 18.24 -8.27 -33.41
C VAL A 13 17.35 -9.24 -32.61
N ILE A 14 18.01 -10.24 -32.02
CA ILE A 14 17.72 -10.84 -30.71
C ILE A 14 16.30 -11.38 -30.50
N GLU A 15 16.21 -12.68 -30.72
CA GLU A 15 15.17 -13.59 -30.28
C GLU A 15 15.17 -13.70 -28.73
N MET A 16 14.56 -12.71 -28.05
CA MET A 16 14.21 -12.77 -26.61
C MET A 16 12.83 -12.15 -26.36
N ARG A 17 11.81 -12.56 -27.13
CA ARG A 17 10.43 -12.12 -26.88
C ARG A 17 9.77 -12.99 -25.81
N LYS A 18 9.51 -12.33 -24.68
CA LYS A 18 8.42 -12.52 -23.71
C LYS A 18 8.53 -13.71 -22.75
N MET A 19 8.90 -13.41 -21.50
CA MET A 19 8.10 -13.80 -20.32
C MET A 19 8.63 -13.09 -19.05
N THR A 20 8.43 -11.78 -18.94
CA THR A 20 8.17 -11.21 -17.61
C THR A 20 6.67 -11.05 -17.56
N GLU A 21 5.97 -12.11 -17.16
CA GLU A 21 4.61 -11.97 -16.66
C GLU A 21 4.71 -11.04 -15.46
N LYS A 22 4.38 -9.77 -15.68
CA LYS A 22 4.16 -8.84 -14.60
C LYS A 22 2.88 -9.32 -13.94
N LEU A 23 3.02 -10.05 -12.84
CA LEU A 23 1.89 -10.51 -12.07
C LEU A 23 1.24 -9.26 -11.47
N GLU A 24 0.13 -8.84 -12.07
CA GLU A 24 -0.74 -7.82 -11.50
C GLU A 24 -1.56 -8.49 -10.41
N TYR A 25 -1.01 -8.49 -9.20
CA TYR A 25 -1.77 -8.88 -8.02
C TYR A 25 -2.50 -7.65 -7.49
N THR A 26 -3.83 -7.74 -7.39
CA THR A 26 -4.65 -6.76 -6.66
C THR A 26 -4.29 -6.77 -5.17
N ASN A 27 -3.82 -7.91 -4.65
CA ASN A 27 -3.34 -8.11 -3.30
C ASN A 27 -2.10 -9.03 -3.33
N ILE A 28 -0.91 -8.49 -3.01
CA ILE A 28 0.34 -9.27 -3.02
C ILE A 28 0.34 -10.42 -2.01
N PHE A 29 -0.53 -10.37 -1.00
CA PHE A 29 -0.60 -11.40 0.04
C PHE A 29 -1.29 -12.68 -0.46
N GLU A 30 -2.06 -12.61 -1.54
CA GLU A 30 -2.64 -13.81 -2.19
C GLU A 30 -1.54 -14.73 -2.76
N SER A 31 -0.35 -14.20 -3.06
CA SER A 31 0.76 -15.03 -3.54
C SER A 31 1.53 -15.74 -2.42
N ILE A 32 1.27 -15.40 -1.14
CA ILE A 32 2.01 -15.94 0.00
C ILE A 32 1.16 -16.80 0.94
N THR A 33 -0.17 -16.79 0.79
CA THR A 33 -1.08 -17.62 1.58
C THR A 33 -2.28 -18.07 0.76
N GLU A 34 -2.72 -19.30 0.97
CA GLU A 34 -3.96 -19.85 0.40
C GLU A 34 -5.21 -19.39 1.17
N ASP A 35 -5.02 -18.85 2.38
CA ASP A 35 -6.11 -18.27 3.18
C ASP A 35 -6.42 -16.85 2.70
N ALA A 36 -7.49 -16.73 1.91
CA ALA A 36 -7.99 -15.46 1.39
C ALA A 36 -8.35 -14.46 2.48
N SER A 37 -8.84 -14.92 3.65
CA SER A 37 -9.17 -14.03 4.77
C SER A 37 -7.91 -13.44 5.39
N LEU A 38 -6.86 -14.26 5.53
CA LEU A 38 -5.57 -13.80 6.03
C LEU A 38 -4.89 -12.83 5.03
N ALA A 39 -4.96 -13.13 3.73
CA ALA A 39 -4.43 -12.24 2.70
C ALA A 39 -5.12 -10.86 2.72
N ALA A 40 -6.45 -10.84 2.86
CA ALA A 40 -7.22 -9.60 2.96
C ALA A 40 -6.88 -8.80 4.23
N ASP A 41 -6.73 -9.47 5.38
CA ASP A 41 -6.34 -8.82 6.63
C ASP A 41 -4.91 -8.24 6.56
N LEU A 42 -3.95 -8.96 5.95
CA LEU A 42 -2.59 -8.45 5.75
C LEU A 42 -2.55 -7.25 4.81
N GLN A 43 -3.36 -7.26 3.74
CA GLN A 43 -3.49 -6.11 2.86
C GLN A 43 -4.05 -4.90 3.62
N PHE A 44 -5.15 -5.08 4.33
CA PHE A 44 -5.79 -4.01 5.08
C PHE A 44 -4.86 -3.43 6.16
N ARG A 45 -4.14 -4.27 6.90
CA ARG A 45 -3.12 -3.82 7.85
C ARG A 45 -2.00 -3.02 7.20
N SER A 46 -1.60 -3.41 5.98
CA SER A 46 -0.55 -2.71 5.23
C SER A 46 -1.03 -1.31 4.87
N ASP A 47 -2.25 -1.21 4.34
CA ASP A 47 -2.84 0.05 3.91
C ASP A 47 -3.01 1.02 5.10
N LEU A 48 -3.48 0.53 6.25
CA LEU A 48 -3.61 1.34 7.47
C LEU A 48 -2.25 1.79 8.01
N LEU A 49 -1.25 0.90 8.01
CA LEU A 49 0.09 1.23 8.49
C LEU A 49 0.76 2.27 7.59
N MET A 50 0.65 2.12 6.26
CA MET A 50 1.15 3.12 5.31
C MET A 50 0.44 4.46 5.50
N THR A 51 -0.89 4.46 5.65
CA THR A 51 -1.65 5.69 5.92
C THR A 51 -1.14 6.41 7.18
N LEU A 52 -0.86 5.68 8.26
CA LEU A 52 -0.28 6.27 9.47
C LEU A 52 1.10 6.87 9.21
N ILE A 53 1.97 6.19 8.46
CA ILE A 53 3.31 6.70 8.10
C ILE A 53 3.19 7.99 7.31
N ASP A 54 2.35 8.02 6.28
CA ASP A 54 2.11 9.21 5.46
C ASP A 54 1.60 10.39 6.31
N LEU A 55 0.70 10.12 7.27
CA LEU A 55 0.22 11.14 8.21
C LEU A 55 1.32 11.67 9.14
N PHE A 56 2.29 10.86 9.55
CA PHE A 56 3.43 11.32 10.35
C PHE A 56 4.40 12.16 9.52
N ASP A 57 4.64 11.73 8.28
CA ASP A 57 5.54 12.41 7.34
C ASP A 57 4.97 13.77 6.91
N ASP A 58 3.67 13.86 6.61
CA ASP A 58 2.97 15.13 6.31
C ASP A 58 3.05 16.12 7.48
N LYS A 59 2.96 15.62 8.73
CA LYS A 59 3.14 16.44 9.93
C LYS A 59 4.60 16.72 10.28
N GLY A 60 5.57 16.10 9.61
CA GLY A 60 7.00 16.22 9.90
C GLY A 60 7.40 15.71 11.30
N TRP A 61 6.67 14.73 11.82
CA TRP A 61 6.86 14.25 13.20
C TRP A 61 8.08 13.34 13.35
N LYS A 62 8.85 13.56 14.41
CA LYS A 62 9.89 12.63 14.86
C LYS A 62 9.28 11.48 15.67
N GLN A 63 10.02 10.38 15.79
CA GLN A 63 9.57 9.21 16.56
C GLN A 63 9.10 9.51 17.99
N THR A 64 9.70 10.50 18.66
CA THR A 64 9.30 10.91 20.01
C THR A 64 7.93 11.58 20.04
N GLN A 65 7.61 12.38 19.01
CA GLN A 65 6.30 13.02 18.88
C GLN A 65 5.23 12.00 18.52
N ILE A 66 5.56 11.01 17.68
CA ILE A 66 4.66 9.88 17.38
C ILE A 66 4.39 9.06 18.65
N ALA A 67 5.42 8.77 19.45
CA ALA A 67 5.28 8.04 20.71
C ALA A 67 4.34 8.75 21.67
N GLU A 68 4.47 10.07 21.80
CA GLU A 68 3.59 10.90 22.63
C GLU A 68 2.16 10.94 22.10
N ALA A 69 1.98 11.22 20.80
CA ALA A 69 0.65 11.33 20.19
C ALA A 69 -0.14 10.02 20.20
N LEU A 70 0.55 8.89 20.00
CA LEU A 70 -0.07 7.56 20.05
C LEU A 70 -0.10 6.96 21.45
N ASP A 71 0.57 7.59 22.42
CA ASP A 71 0.77 7.07 23.78
C ASP A 71 1.29 5.61 23.74
N ILE A 72 2.44 5.43 23.08
CA ILE A 72 3.16 4.16 22.94
C ILE A 72 4.67 4.37 23.11
N PRO A 73 5.41 3.36 23.60
CA PRO A 73 6.85 3.52 23.78
C PRO A 73 7.60 3.61 22.44
N GLN A 74 8.71 4.36 22.40
CA GLN A 74 9.50 4.59 21.19
C GLN A 74 9.93 3.30 20.44
N PRO A 75 10.32 2.19 21.10
CA PRO A 75 10.58 0.94 20.39
C PRO A 75 9.39 0.48 19.53
N ARG A 76 8.15 0.65 20.01
CA ARG A 76 6.94 0.31 19.26
C ARG A 76 6.74 1.23 18.06
N VAL A 77 7.05 2.52 18.20
CA VAL A 77 7.07 3.46 17.07
C VAL A 77 8.09 3.00 16.02
N SER A 78 9.28 2.60 16.43
CA SER A 78 10.28 2.10 15.48
C SER A 78 9.84 0.81 14.79
N GLU A 79 9.06 -0.05 15.45
CA GLU A 79 8.49 -1.25 14.83
C GLU A 79 7.41 -0.89 13.79
N LEU A 80 6.59 0.11 14.10
CA LEU A 80 5.55 0.65 13.21
C LEU A 80 6.19 1.23 11.93
N LEU A 81 7.13 2.17 12.09
CA LEU A 81 7.79 2.84 10.96
C LEU A 81 8.62 1.90 10.07
N ARG A 82 9.07 0.76 10.61
CA ARG A 82 9.78 -0.28 9.84
C ARG A 82 8.83 -1.27 9.15
N GLY A 83 7.51 -1.05 9.22
CA GLY A 83 6.53 -1.91 8.56
C GLY A 83 6.45 -3.32 9.14
N LYS A 84 6.73 -3.53 10.44
CA LYS A 84 6.60 -4.85 11.09
C LYS A 84 5.12 -5.22 11.29
N ILE A 85 4.41 -5.42 10.19
CA ILE A 85 2.96 -5.59 10.11
C ILE A 85 2.43 -6.73 10.99
N ASN A 86 3.22 -7.79 11.18
CA ASN A 86 2.87 -8.92 12.04
C ASN A 86 2.72 -8.55 13.52
N LEU A 87 3.24 -7.40 13.96
CA LEU A 87 3.14 -6.91 15.35
C LEU A 87 1.90 -6.04 15.61
N PHE A 88 1.17 -5.67 14.56
CA PHE A 88 0.02 -4.78 14.62
C PHE A 88 -1.22 -5.50 14.10
N SER A 89 -2.30 -5.49 14.88
CA SER A 89 -3.62 -5.91 14.42
C SER A 89 -4.33 -4.74 13.74
N SER A 90 -5.29 -5.04 12.86
CA SER A 90 -6.17 -4.04 12.23
C SER A 90 -6.83 -3.14 13.28
N ASP A 91 -7.39 -3.73 14.34
CA ASP A 91 -7.99 -3.01 15.47
C ASP A 91 -7.04 -2.00 16.13
N ARG A 92 -5.77 -2.39 16.35
CA ARG A 92 -4.77 -1.51 16.95
C ARG A 92 -4.42 -0.33 16.02
N LEU A 93 -4.30 -0.57 14.72
CA LEU A 93 -4.01 0.48 13.73
C LEU A 93 -5.17 1.46 13.62
N ILE A 94 -6.42 0.97 13.65
CA ILE A 94 -7.62 1.80 13.72
C ILE A 94 -7.60 2.67 14.99
N GLY A 95 -7.24 2.07 16.13
CA GLY A 95 -7.10 2.81 17.39
C GLY A 95 -6.05 3.93 17.32
N TYR A 96 -4.95 3.72 16.60
CA TYR A 96 -3.94 4.77 16.37
C TYR A 96 -4.48 5.91 15.50
N LEU A 97 -5.18 5.61 14.40
CA LEU A 97 -5.86 6.63 13.60
C LEU A 97 -6.83 7.45 14.46
N ALA A 98 -7.61 6.77 15.31
CA ALA A 98 -8.56 7.43 16.21
C ALA A 98 -7.87 8.37 17.21
N LYS A 99 -6.72 7.99 17.79
CA LYS A 99 -5.93 8.87 18.68
C LYS A 99 -5.43 10.14 17.97
N LEU A 100 -5.22 10.06 16.66
CA LEU A 100 -4.80 11.19 15.84
C LEU A 100 -5.99 12.02 15.32
N GLY A 101 -7.22 11.69 15.71
CA GLY A 101 -8.44 12.37 15.27
C GLY A 101 -8.94 11.93 13.91
N TYR A 102 -8.55 10.73 13.43
CA TYR A 102 -9.06 10.18 12.18
C TYR A 102 -10.03 9.02 12.42
N ARG A 103 -10.96 8.82 11.48
CA ARG A 103 -11.93 7.73 11.46
C ARG A 103 -11.91 7.06 10.10
N LEU A 104 -12.19 5.77 10.06
CA LEU A 104 -12.45 5.06 8.81
C LEU A 104 -13.93 5.20 8.46
N ARG A 105 -14.22 5.65 7.24
CA ARG A 105 -15.57 5.70 6.70
C ARG A 105 -15.69 4.80 5.47
N PRO A 106 -16.34 3.63 5.61
CA PRO A 106 -16.70 2.82 4.46
C PRO A 106 -17.78 3.53 3.64
N LEU A 107 -17.58 3.56 2.33
CA LEU A 107 -18.52 4.10 1.35
C LEU A 107 -18.79 3.06 0.29
N MET A 108 -20.06 2.94 -0.10
CA MET A 108 -20.46 2.11 -1.21
C MET A 108 -20.71 3.00 -2.43
N THR A 109 -19.95 2.75 -3.48
CA THR A 109 -20.12 3.41 -4.77
C THR A 109 -21.28 2.78 -5.56
N ALA A 110 -21.76 3.47 -6.60
CA ALA A 110 -22.89 3.00 -7.42
C ALA A 110 -22.60 1.67 -8.16
N ASP A 111 -21.33 1.36 -8.43
CA ASP A 111 -20.88 0.08 -9.00
C ASP A 111 -20.62 -1.01 -7.94
N HIS A 112 -21.19 -0.85 -6.73
CA HIS A 112 -21.11 -1.81 -5.63
C HIS A 112 -19.68 -2.06 -5.10
N LYS A 113 -18.73 -1.15 -5.37
CA LYS A 113 -17.41 -1.20 -4.75
C LYS A 113 -17.43 -0.50 -3.40
N VAL A 114 -16.77 -1.11 -2.42
CA VAL A 114 -16.53 -0.49 -1.11
C VAL A 114 -15.20 0.24 -1.15
N ILE A 115 -15.21 1.52 -0.83
CA ILE A 115 -14.02 2.36 -0.62
C ILE A 115 -13.99 2.69 0.86
N CYS A 116 -12.84 2.56 1.50
CA CYS A 116 -12.65 3.05 2.86
C CYS A 116 -11.84 4.34 2.79
N GLU A 117 -12.45 5.44 3.21
CA GLU A 117 -11.77 6.73 3.32
C GLU A 117 -11.32 6.95 4.77
N VAL A 118 -10.18 7.62 4.93
CA VAL A 118 -9.69 8.08 6.23
C VAL A 118 -10.06 9.55 6.35
N GLU A 119 -11.03 9.84 7.21
CA GLU A 119 -11.56 11.19 7.41
C GLU A 119 -11.05 11.77 8.73
N MET A 120 -10.75 13.06 8.73
CA MET A 120 -10.45 13.78 9.98
C MET A 120 -11.76 14.10 10.69
N GLU A 121 -11.86 13.73 11.95
CA GLU A 121 -12.99 14.09 12.80
C GLU A 121 -12.91 15.58 13.12
N ALA A 122 -13.95 16.33 12.75
CA ALA A 122 -14.02 17.76 13.03
C ALA A 122 -14.09 17.99 14.56
N ALA A 123 -13.19 18.85 15.06
CA ALA A 123 -13.08 19.22 16.47
C ALA A 123 -14.28 20.04 16.97
#